data_AF-A0A943MQ13-F1
#
_entry.id   AF-A0A943MQ13-F1
#
_cell.length_a   1.000
_cell.length_b   1.000
_cell.length_c   1.000
_cell.angle_alpha   90.00
_cell.angle_beta   90.00
_cell.angle_gamma   90.00
#
_symmetry.space_group_name_H-M   'P 1'
#
loop_
_entity.id
_entity.type
_entity.pdbx_description
1 polymer ?
#
loop_
_entity_poly.entity_id
_entity_poly.type
_entity_poly.pdbx_seq_one_letter_code
_entity_poly.pdbx_strand_id
1 'polypeptide(L)'
;MTDKYEDIIHLPHHVSKKYPQMPVSDRAAQFIPFMALTGYEDAVEETARLTERKIDLDETQKNLLDDLLRSASESGETVAVLYFQPDKRKAGGAYNMKTGIIKKIDAYGNCVKMEDGTEIPIEDIMDINDELHIV
;
A
#
# COMPACT_ATOMS: atom_id res chain seq x y z
N MET A 1 38.46 6.68 41.52
CA MET A 1 39.37 5.86 40.70
C MET A 1 39.99 6.81 39.71
N THR A 2 41.31 6.89 39.63
CA THR A 2 41.98 7.69 38.60
C THR A 2 41.81 6.94 37.28
N ASP A 3 41.25 7.59 36.27
CA ASP A 3 41.02 6.98 34.97
C ASP A 3 42.37 6.63 34.34
N LYS A 4 42.55 5.34 33.99
CA LYS A 4 43.83 4.72 33.59
C LYS A 4 44.49 5.30 32.33
N TYR A 5 43.89 6.32 31.72
CA TYR A 5 44.28 6.90 30.44
C TYR A 5 44.30 8.44 30.46
N GLU A 6 44.17 9.07 31.64
CA GLU A 6 44.12 10.53 31.79
C GLU A 6 45.39 11.23 31.25
N ASP A 7 46.50 10.50 31.21
CA ASP A 7 47.79 10.92 30.65
C ASP A 7 47.84 10.94 29.11
N ILE A 8 46.91 10.25 28.42
CA ILE A 8 46.93 10.12 26.95
C ILE A 8 45.68 10.65 26.24
N ILE A 9 44.52 10.76 26.90
CA ILE A 9 43.23 11.13 26.27
C ILE A 9 43.19 12.57 25.74
N HIS A 10 44.07 13.44 26.21
CA HIS A 10 44.14 14.85 25.81
C HIS A 10 45.32 15.15 24.87
N LEU A 11 46.09 14.13 24.46
CA LEU A 11 47.20 14.34 23.55
C LEU A 11 46.68 14.75 22.15
N PRO A 12 47.34 15.71 21.49
CA PRO A 12 46.94 16.14 20.15
C PRO A 12 47.07 14.98 19.17
N HIS A 13 46.08 14.83 18.29
CA HIS A 13 46.15 13.84 17.23
C HIS A 13 47.35 14.15 16.31
N HIS A 14 48.20 13.16 16.08
CA HIS A 14 49.34 13.31 15.17
C HIS A 14 48.86 13.60 13.74
N VAL A 15 49.42 14.63 13.11
CA VAL A 15 49.16 14.97 11.70
C VAL A 15 50.49 14.94 10.95
N SER A 16 50.59 14.07 9.95
CA SER A 16 51.80 13.94 9.13
C SER A 16 52.02 15.20 8.29
N LYS A 17 53.26 15.71 8.29
CA LYS A 17 53.68 16.85 7.45
C LYS A 17 53.91 16.46 5.98
N LYS A 18 54.22 15.18 5.73
CA LYS A 18 54.54 14.64 4.39
C LYS A 18 53.30 14.12 3.68
N TYR A 19 52.37 13.54 4.44
CA TYR A 19 51.13 12.95 3.93
C TYR A 19 49.96 13.65 4.63
N PRO A 20 49.49 14.79 4.11
CA PRO A 20 48.36 15.50 4.71
C PRO A 20 47.14 14.58 4.75
N GLN A 21 46.30 14.75 5.77
CA GLN A 21 45.06 13.98 5.86
C GLN A 21 44.14 14.33 4.69
N MET A 22 43.49 13.30 4.15
CA MET A 22 42.48 13.48 3.11
C MET A 22 41.37 14.42 3.62
N PRO A 23 40.94 15.43 2.84
CA PRO A 23 39.83 16.30 3.22
C PRO A 23 38.53 15.51 3.33
N VAL A 24 37.61 15.99 4.16
CA VAL A 24 36.36 15.26 4.46
C VAL A 24 35.51 15.03 3.21
N SER A 25 35.54 15.96 2.24
CA SER A 25 34.89 15.80 0.92
C SER A 25 35.38 14.57 0.16
N ASP A 26 36.70 14.37 0.13
CA ASP A 26 37.31 13.27 -0.62
C ASP A 26 37.15 11.94 0.12
N ARG A 27 37.05 11.98 1.47
CA ARG A 27 36.62 10.83 2.27
C ARG A 27 35.18 10.44 1.94
N ALA A 28 34.27 11.42 1.85
CA ALA A 28 32.89 11.17 1.44
C ALA A 28 32.80 10.66 0.00
N ALA A 29 33.72 11.10 -0.87
CA ALA A 29 33.78 10.67 -2.26
C ALA A 29 34.02 9.16 -2.43
N GLN A 30 34.71 8.53 -1.49
CA GLN A 30 34.90 7.07 -1.46
C GLN A 30 33.59 6.30 -1.25
N PHE A 31 32.57 6.96 -0.69
CA PHE A 31 31.22 6.41 -0.48
C PHE A 31 30.19 6.89 -1.52
N ILE A 32 30.59 7.70 -2.52
CA ILE A 32 29.75 8.07 -3.68
C ILE A 32 29.24 6.87 -4.50
N PRO A 33 29.91 5.70 -4.60
CA PRO A 33 29.39 4.58 -5.39
C PRO A 33 27.98 4.11 -5.01
N PHE A 34 27.52 4.44 -3.79
CA PHE A 34 26.17 4.15 -3.31
C PHE A 34 25.18 5.31 -3.51
N MET A 35 25.64 6.48 -3.98
CA MET A 35 24.78 7.64 -4.28
C MET A 35 24.04 7.48 -5.61
N ALA A 36 24.53 6.63 -6.53
CA ALA A 36 23.79 6.26 -7.74
C ALA A 36 22.49 5.49 -7.45
N LEU A 37 22.27 5.07 -6.19
CA LEU A 37 21.05 4.43 -5.70
C LEU A 37 20.04 5.44 -5.11
N THR A 38 20.27 6.76 -5.16
CA THR A 38 19.19 7.73 -4.91
C THR A 38 18.17 7.59 -6.06
N GLY A 39 17.12 6.81 -5.83
CA GLY A 39 16.20 6.26 -6.84
C GLY A 39 15.84 4.78 -6.60
N TYR A 40 16.55 4.08 -5.72
CA TYR A 40 16.18 2.73 -5.28
C TYR A 40 15.20 2.75 -4.10
N GLU A 41 14.99 3.92 -3.47
CA GLU A 41 13.97 4.10 -2.43
C GLU A 41 12.59 3.66 -2.94
N ASP A 42 12.20 4.06 -4.15
CA ASP A 42 10.96 3.62 -4.79
C ASP A 42 10.90 2.09 -4.94
N ALA A 43 12.02 1.44 -5.29
CA ALA A 43 12.05 -0.01 -5.44
C ALA A 43 11.95 -0.73 -4.09
N VAL A 44 12.56 -0.18 -3.03
CA VAL A 44 12.46 -0.71 -1.66
C VAL A 44 11.05 -0.53 -1.12
N GLU A 45 10.49 0.68 -1.23
CA GLU A 45 9.11 0.99 -0.84
C GLU A 45 8.10 0.14 -1.62
N GLU A 46 8.32 -0.03 -2.93
CA GLU A 46 7.49 -0.90 -3.76
C GLU A 46 7.60 -2.33 -3.23
N THR A 47 8.78 -2.91 -2.97
CA THR A 47 8.86 -4.27 -2.39
C THR A 47 8.16 -4.42 -1.03
N ALA A 48 8.08 -3.36 -0.22
CA ALA A 48 7.38 -3.37 1.06
C ALA A 48 5.83 -3.32 0.92
N ARG A 49 5.30 -2.89 -0.24
CA ARG A 49 3.86 -2.80 -0.47
C ARG A 49 3.23 -4.20 -0.60
N LEU A 50 2.47 -4.59 0.41
CA LEU A 50 1.65 -5.81 0.44
C LEU A 50 0.46 -5.63 -0.50
N THR A 51 0.45 -6.37 -1.61
CA THR A 51 -0.67 -6.45 -2.55
C THR A 51 -1.33 -7.81 -2.42
N GLU A 52 -2.64 -7.81 -2.23
CA GLU A 52 -3.42 -9.04 -2.20
C GLU A 52 -3.75 -9.50 -3.62
N ARG A 53 -3.92 -10.81 -3.79
CA ARG A 53 -4.41 -11.37 -5.06
C ARG A 53 -5.92 -11.23 -5.11
N LYS A 54 -6.45 -10.90 -6.30
CA LYS A 54 -7.88 -10.99 -6.56
C LYS A 54 -8.32 -12.44 -6.37
N ILE A 55 -9.39 -12.64 -5.61
CA ILE A 55 -10.01 -13.94 -5.38
C ILE A 55 -11.11 -14.07 -6.41
N ASP A 56 -11.07 -15.16 -7.18
CA ASP A 56 -12.11 -15.49 -8.12
C ASP A 56 -13.23 -16.21 -7.37
N LEU A 57 -14.42 -15.61 -7.36
CA LEU A 57 -15.63 -16.25 -6.83
C LEU A 57 -16.02 -17.41 -7.74
N ASP A 58 -16.45 -18.53 -7.13
CA ASP A 58 -17.04 -19.63 -7.89
C ASP A 58 -18.44 -19.26 -8.43
N GLU A 59 -18.97 -20.06 -9.35
CA GLU A 59 -20.29 -19.79 -9.95
C GLU A 59 -21.43 -19.78 -8.93
N THR A 60 -21.31 -20.54 -7.84
CA THR A 60 -22.33 -20.54 -6.79
C THR A 60 -22.29 -19.24 -5.99
N GLN A 61 -21.08 -18.81 -5.62
CA GLN A 61 -20.84 -17.55 -4.91
C GLN A 61 -21.25 -16.34 -5.74
N LYS A 62 -20.96 -16.35 -7.06
CA LYS A 62 -21.42 -15.29 -7.97
C LYS A 62 -22.94 -15.17 -8.02
N ASN A 63 -23.65 -16.30 -8.14
CA ASN A 63 -25.11 -16.28 -8.15
C ASN A 63 -25.68 -15.75 -6.82
N LEU A 64 -25.10 -16.14 -5.68
CA LEU A 64 -25.49 -15.61 -4.38
C LEU A 64 -25.25 -14.10 -4.28
N LEU A 65 -24.09 -13.63 -4.76
CA LEU A 65 -23.76 -12.20 -4.78
C LEU A 65 -24.73 -11.41 -5.66
N ASP A 66 -25.08 -11.94 -6.84
CA ASP A 66 -26.06 -11.32 -7.74
C ASP A 66 -27.44 -11.18 -7.09
N ASP A 67 -27.88 -12.21 -6.37
CA ASP A 67 -29.16 -12.18 -5.64
C ASP A 67 -29.13 -11.16 -4.50
N LEU A 68 -28.03 -11.10 -3.74
CA LEU A 68 -27.83 -10.13 -2.66
C LEU A 68 -27.78 -8.69 -3.17
N LEU A 69 -27.09 -8.45 -4.29
CA LEU A 69 -27.03 -7.13 -4.92
C LEU A 69 -28.43 -6.68 -5.36
N ARG A 70 -29.23 -7.58 -5.93
CA ARG A 70 -30.61 -7.29 -6.31
C ARG A 70 -31.47 -6.96 -5.09
N SER A 71 -31.43 -7.77 -4.03
CA SER A 71 -32.21 -7.50 -2.82
C SER A 71 -31.81 -6.17 -2.17
N ALA A 72 -30.52 -5.87 -2.10
CA ALA A 72 -29.99 -4.60 -1.58
C ALA A 72 -30.43 -3.39 -2.43
N SER A 73 -30.46 -3.54 -3.75
CA SER A 73 -30.94 -2.49 -4.65
C SER A 73 -32.46 -2.26 -4.55
N GLU A 74 -33.24 -3.28 -4.20
CA GLU A 74 -34.70 -3.19 -4.04
C GLU A 74 -35.10 -2.66 -2.66
N SER A 75 -34.38 -3.05 -1.61
CA SER A 75 -34.61 -2.57 -0.24
C SER A 75 -34.23 -1.10 -0.08
N GLY A 76 -33.23 -0.63 -0.83
CA GLY A 76 -32.70 0.73 -0.72
C GLY A 76 -31.96 0.96 0.60
N GLU A 77 -31.49 -0.11 1.23
CA GLU A 77 -30.76 -0.06 2.49
C GLU A 77 -29.30 0.34 2.29
N THR A 78 -28.65 0.77 3.38
CA THR A 78 -27.23 1.12 3.35
C THR A 78 -26.41 -0.15 3.51
N VAL A 79 -25.70 -0.52 2.45
CA VAL A 79 -24.90 -1.74 2.38
C VAL A 79 -23.41 -1.42 2.41
N ALA A 80 -22.61 -2.37 2.89
CA ALA A 80 -21.16 -2.33 2.83
C ALA A 80 -20.66 -3.27 1.74
N VAL A 81 -20.24 -2.71 0.60
CA VAL A 81 -19.71 -3.46 -0.54
C VAL A 81 -18.20 -3.61 -0.39
N LEU A 82 -17.72 -4.84 -0.29
CA LEU A 82 -16.31 -5.18 -0.32
C LEU A 82 -15.90 -5.45 -1.77
N TYR A 83 -14.96 -4.68 -2.30
CA TYR A 83 -14.51 -4.82 -3.69
C TYR A 83 -12.99 -4.72 -3.81
N PHE A 84 -12.45 -5.41 -4.80
CA PHE A 84 -11.05 -5.43 -5.15
C PHE A 84 -10.69 -4.18 -5.96
N GLN A 85 -9.70 -3.43 -5.50
CA GLN A 85 -9.13 -2.33 -6.25
C GLN A 85 -7.74 -2.72 -6.78
N PRO A 86 -7.59 -2.89 -8.11
CA PRO A 86 -6.30 -3.20 -8.71
C PRO A 86 -5.26 -2.12 -8.44
N ASP A 87 -4.03 -2.57 -8.17
CA ASP A 87 -2.87 -1.72 -8.01
C ASP A 87 -2.38 -1.21 -9.38
N LYS A 88 -2.13 0.10 -9.50
CA LYS A 88 -1.62 0.71 -10.74
C LYS A 88 -0.16 0.35 -11.05
N ARG A 89 0.62 -0.06 -10.05
CA ARG A 89 2.08 -0.28 -10.17
C ARG A 89 2.51 -1.74 -10.04
N LYS A 90 1.70 -2.59 -9.41
CA LYS A 90 2.01 -4.02 -9.16
C LYS A 90 0.92 -4.97 -9.63
N ALA A 91 1.31 -6.24 -9.79
CA ALA A 91 0.36 -7.34 -9.91
C ALA A 91 -0.31 -7.60 -8.56
N GLY A 92 -1.60 -7.30 -8.45
CA GLY A 92 -2.38 -7.42 -7.22
C GLY A 92 -3.20 -6.16 -6.95
N GLY A 93 -3.68 -6.01 -5.73
CA GLY A 93 -4.54 -4.89 -5.33
C GLY A 93 -4.81 -4.91 -3.83
N ALA A 94 -5.87 -4.20 -3.43
CA ALA A 94 -6.36 -4.21 -2.06
C ALA A 94 -7.89 -4.31 -2.07
N TYR A 95 -8.45 -5.00 -1.09
CA TYR A 95 -9.90 -4.96 -0.87
C TYR A 95 -10.27 -3.71 -0.08
N ASN A 96 -11.21 -2.95 -0.64
CA ASN A 96 -11.76 -1.77 -0.01
C ASN A 96 -13.23 -1.99 0.27
N MET A 97 -13.68 -1.46 1.40
CA MET A 97 -15.08 -1.49 1.78
C MET A 97 -15.69 -0.11 1.48
N LYS A 98 -16.76 -0.09 0.68
CA LYS A 98 -17.54 1.10 0.39
C LYS A 98 -18.93 0.94 0.96
N THR A 99 -19.29 1.84 1.86
CA THR A 99 -20.64 1.92 2.43
C THR A 99 -21.49 2.88 1.61
N GLY A 100 -22.75 2.52 1.37
CA GLY A 100 -23.69 3.39 0.66
C GLY A 100 -24.95 2.66 0.20
N ILE A 101 -25.85 3.41 -0.42
CA ILE A 101 -27.09 2.87 -1.00
C ILE A 101 -26.84 2.58 -2.50
N ILE A 102 -27.25 1.40 -2.95
CA ILE A 102 -27.20 1.04 -4.37
C ILE A 102 -28.34 1.75 -5.10
N LYS A 103 -27.99 2.62 -6.05
CA LYS A 103 -28.96 3.37 -6.84
C LYS A 103 -29.48 2.55 -8.03
N LYS A 104 -28.58 1.84 -8.70
CA LYS A 104 -28.91 0.95 -9.81
C LYS A 104 -27.80 -0.06 -10.08
N ILE A 105 -28.19 -1.19 -10.66
CA ILE A 105 -27.29 -2.20 -11.19
C ILE A 105 -27.32 -2.09 -12.72
N ASP A 106 -26.17 -1.81 -13.34
CA ASP A 106 -26.03 -1.70 -14.79
C ASP A 106 -25.66 -3.06 -15.39
N ALA A 107 -26.66 -3.78 -15.91
CA ALA A 107 -26.46 -5.10 -16.51
C ALA A 107 -25.61 -5.06 -17.80
N TYR A 108 -25.53 -3.91 -18.49
CA TYR A 108 -24.71 -3.78 -19.70
C TYR A 108 -23.25 -3.46 -19.36
N GLY A 109 -23.05 -2.59 -18.39
CA GLY A 109 -21.72 -2.21 -17.90
C GLY A 109 -21.11 -3.19 -16.89
N ASN A 110 -21.88 -4.19 -16.45
CA ASN A 110 -21.53 -5.11 -15.37
C ASN A 110 -21.03 -4.38 -14.11
N CYS A 111 -21.71 -3.30 -13.73
CA CYS A 111 -21.30 -2.45 -12.61
C CYS A 111 -22.47 -2.00 -11.74
N VAL A 112 -22.19 -1.83 -10.45
CA VAL A 112 -23.10 -1.28 -9.44
C VAL A 112 -22.84 0.21 -9.34
N LYS A 113 -23.90 1.03 -9.47
CA LYS A 113 -23.83 2.47 -9.25
C LYS A 113 -24.42 2.82 -7.89
N MET A 114 -23.59 3.36 -7.02
CA MET A 114 -23.98 3.88 -5.72
C MET A 114 -24.67 5.24 -5.86
N GLU A 115 -25.41 5.66 -4.84
CA GLU A 115 -26.09 6.95 -4.82
C GLU A 115 -25.13 8.15 -4.89
N ASP A 116 -23.92 8.00 -4.32
CA ASP A 116 -22.86 9.02 -4.35
C ASP A 116 -22.16 9.17 -5.72
N GLY A 117 -22.59 8.37 -6.71
CA GLY A 117 -22.02 8.37 -8.06
C GLY A 117 -20.82 7.44 -8.23
N THR A 118 -20.41 6.70 -7.20
CA THR A 118 -19.35 5.68 -7.32
C THR A 118 -19.85 4.51 -8.17
N GLU A 119 -19.04 4.09 -9.14
CA GLU A 119 -19.29 2.92 -9.96
C GLU A 119 -18.31 1.80 -9.58
N ILE A 120 -18.83 0.64 -9.19
CA ILE A 120 -18.05 -0.52 -8.76
C ILE A 120 -18.33 -1.67 -9.73
N PRO A 121 -17.33 -2.20 -10.47
CA PRO A 121 -17.52 -3.36 -11.33
C PRO A 121 -17.95 -4.58 -10.51
N ILE A 122 -18.99 -5.30 -10.95
CA ILE A 122 -19.49 -6.50 -10.25
C ILE A 122 -18.40 -7.56 -10.18
N GLU A 123 -17.57 -7.68 -11.22
CA GLU A 123 -16.44 -8.59 -11.23
C GLU A 123 -15.41 -8.33 -10.14
N ASP A 124 -15.33 -7.11 -9.62
CA ASP A 124 -14.43 -6.74 -8.54
C ASP A 124 -15.10 -6.86 -7.16
N ILE A 125 -16.41 -7.05 -7.08
CA ILE A 125 -17.12 -7.22 -5.82
C ILE A 125 -16.86 -8.62 -5.27
N MET A 126 -16.44 -8.67 -4.01
CA MET A 126 -16.23 -9.91 -3.27
C MET A 126 -17.42 -10.25 -2.40
N ASP A 127 -17.97 -9.26 -1.70
CA ASP A 127 -19.01 -9.47 -0.71
C ASP A 127 -19.85 -8.20 -0.50
N ILE A 128 -21.07 -8.38 0.01
CA ILE A 128 -21.97 -7.31 0.40
C ILE A 128 -22.54 -7.62 1.77
N ASN A 129 -22.13 -6.85 2.77
CA ASN A 129 -22.70 -6.95 4.11
C ASN A 129 -23.88 -5.96 4.21
N ASP A 130 -25.07 -6.52 4.39
CA ASP A 130 -26.30 -5.76 4.66
C ASP A 130 -26.25 -5.06 6.03
N GLU A 131 -25.42 -5.56 6.94
CA GLU A 131 -25.25 -4.99 8.27
C GLU A 131 -23.83 -4.45 8.46
N LEU A 132 -23.76 -3.13 8.64
CA LEU A 132 -22.61 -2.37 9.13
C LEU A 132 -22.30 -2.76 10.59
N HIS A 133 -21.93 -4.02 10.85
CA HIS A 133 -21.32 -4.41 12.11
C HIS A 133 -19.84 -4.03 12.09
N ILE A 134 -19.59 -2.73 12.27
CA ILE A 134 -18.31 -2.24 12.79
C ILE A 134 -18.24 -2.73 14.24
N VAL A 135 -17.35 -3.68 14.53
CA VAL A 135 -16.92 -3.99 15.90
C VAL A 135 -15.81 -3.02 16.28
#